data_AF-A0A0G0J139-F1
#
_entry.id   AF-A0A0G0J139-F1
#
_cell.length_a   1.000
_cell.length_b   1.000
_cell.length_c   1.000
_cell.angle_alpha   90.00
_cell.angle_beta   90.00
_cell.angle_gamma   90.00
#
_symmetry.space_group_name_H-M   'P 1'
#
loop_
_entity.id
_entity.type
_entity.pdbx_description
1 polymer ?
#
loop_
_entity_poly.entity_id
_entity_poly.type
_entity_poly.pdbx_seq_one_letter_code
_entity_poly.pdbx_strand_id
1 'polypeptide(L)'
;MAGVIPIIFAISIILFPPMIAQFFVGNEGFLGRAAIGTINLFQNQLFYGVMYFTLVFGFTYFYTAVIFNPEKIAENLQRQGGFIPGIRPGKQTEEYLQQTMTRIVFIGA
;
A
#
# COMPACT_ATOMS: atom_id res chain seq x y z
N MET A 1 -0.43 13.54 8.09
CA MET A 1 -1.53 12.60 8.38
C MET A 1 -0.98 11.22 8.14
N ALA A 2 -0.87 10.43 9.21
CA ALA A 2 -0.12 9.19 9.26
C ALA A 2 -0.61 8.19 8.21
N GLY A 3 0.32 7.45 7.61
CA GLY A 3 0.11 6.46 6.55
C GLY A 3 -0.67 5.22 6.98
N VAL A 4 -1.84 5.42 7.58
CA VAL A 4 -2.74 4.36 8.04
C VAL A 4 -3.63 3.87 6.89
N ILE A 5 -3.78 4.66 5.82
CA ILE A 5 -4.60 4.32 4.64
C ILE A 5 -4.15 3.00 3.98
N PRO A 6 -2.85 2.76 3.67
CA PRO A 6 -2.39 1.47 3.14
C PRO A 6 -2.74 0.28 4.03
N ILE A 7 -2.61 0.44 5.34
CA ILE A 7 -2.90 -0.61 6.33
C ILE A 7 -4.40 -0.95 6.32
N ILE A 8 -5.26 0.07 6.28
CA ILE A 8 -6.72 -0.10 6.21
C ILE A 8 -7.12 -0.85 4.92
N PHE A 9 -6.53 -0.50 3.78
CA PHE A 9 -6.77 -1.18 2.51
C PHE A 9 -6.30 -2.65 2.52
N ALA A 10 -5.14 -2.93 3.12
CA ALA A 10 -4.67 -4.30 3.26
C ALA A 10 -5.63 -5.15 4.11
N ILE A 11 -6.09 -4.61 5.25
CA ILE A 11 -7.02 -5.31 6.14
C ILE A 11 -8.38 -5.54 5.46
N SER A 12 -8.91 -4.55 4.74
CA SER A 12 -10.21 -4.70 4.07
C SER A 12 -10.18 -5.79 3.00
N ILE A 13 -9.09 -5.90 2.24
CA ILE A 13 -8.92 -6.95 1.23
C ILE A 13 -8.79 -8.33 1.85
N ILE A 14 -8.10 -8.46 3.00
CA ILE A 14 -7.96 -9.75 3.68
C ILE A 14 -9.28 -10.22 4.28
N LEU A 15 -10.08 -9.30 4.83
CA LEU A 15 -11.36 -9.62 5.47
C LEU A 15 -12.49 -9.85 4.47
N PHE A 16 -12.37 -9.34 3.24
CA PHE A 16 -13.43 -9.41 2.24
C PHE A 16 -13.78 -10.85 1.80
N PRO A 17 -12.84 -11.73 1.42
CA PRO A 17 -13.13 -13.11 1.05
C PRO A 17 -13.79 -13.95 2.16
N PRO A 18 -13.30 -13.99 3.42
CA PRO A 18 -13.95 -14.74 4.48
C PRO A 18 -15.33 -14.17 4.83
N MET A 19 -15.53 -12.84 4.71
CA MET A 19 -16.85 -12.23 4.90
C MET A 19 -17.85 -12.73 3.86
N ILE A 20 -17.46 -12.83 2.59
CA ILE A 20 -18.33 -13.40 1.55
C ILE A 20 -18.56 -14.90 1.80
N ALA A 21 -17.49 -15.63 2.14
CA ALA A 21 -17.57 -17.07 2.39
C ALA A 21 -18.57 -17.41 3.52
N GLN A 22 -18.68 -16.58 4.55
CA GLN A 22 -19.64 -16.77 5.65
C GLN A 22 -21.10 -16.90 5.17
N PHE A 23 -21.49 -16.21 4.09
CA PHE A 23 -22.85 -16.32 3.55
C PHE A 23 -23.15 -17.68 2.90
N PHE A 24 -22.12 -18.47 2.57
CA PHE A 24 -22.26 -19.74 1.85
C PHE A 24 -21.98 -20.97 2.73
N VAL A 25 -21.66 -20.80 4.02
CA VAL A 25 -21.33 -21.90 4.96
C VAL A 25 -22.52 -22.85 5.18
N GLY A 26 -23.76 -22.37 5.04
CA GLY A 26 -24.98 -23.18 5.20
C GLY A 26 -25.45 -23.93 3.96
N ASN A 27 -24.74 -23.83 2.83
CA ASN A 27 -25.14 -24.49 1.57
C ASN A 27 -24.53 -25.89 1.46
N GLU A 28 -25.34 -26.91 1.20
CA GLU A 28 -24.85 -28.26 0.93
C GLU A 28 -24.24 -28.35 -0.48
N GLY A 29 -23.04 -28.94 -0.60
CA GLY A 29 -22.39 -29.18 -1.89
C GLY A 29 -20.94 -28.64 -2.00
N PHE A 30 -20.50 -28.35 -3.22
CA PHE A 30 -19.15 -27.82 -3.50
C PHE A 30 -18.96 -26.40 -2.96
N LEU A 31 -20.00 -25.56 -3.01
CA LEU A 31 -19.94 -24.17 -2.54
C LEU A 31 -19.72 -24.04 -1.03
N GLY A 32 -20.40 -24.84 -0.20
CA GLY A 32 -20.19 -24.83 1.25
C GLY A 32 -18.80 -25.33 1.65
N ARG A 33 -18.27 -26.34 0.95
CA ARG A 33 -16.89 -26.82 1.16
C ARG A 33 -15.84 -25.78 0.75
N ALA A 34 -16.06 -25.08 -0.37
CA ALA A 34 -15.19 -23.99 -0.80
C ALA A 34 -15.22 -22.81 0.19
N ALA A 35 -16.39 -22.48 0.75
CA ALA A 35 -16.55 -21.43 1.75
C ALA A 35 -15.78 -21.74 3.04
N ILE A 36 -15.92 -22.95 3.57
CA ILE A 36 -15.20 -23.40 4.77
C ILE A 36 -13.68 -23.44 4.51
N GLY A 37 -13.27 -23.95 3.34
CA GLY A 37 -11.86 -23.97 2.93
C GLY A 37 -11.25 -22.57 2.85
N THR A 38 -12.00 -21.59 2.34
CA THR A 38 -11.58 -20.18 2.28
C THR A 38 -11.42 -19.60 3.69
N ILE A 39 -12.40 -19.80 4.58
CA ILE A 39 -12.31 -19.29 5.97
C ILE A 39 -11.09 -19.89 6.69
N ASN A 40 -10.88 -21.20 6.57
CA ASN A 40 -9.75 -21.88 7.20
C ASN A 40 -8.39 -21.41 6.66
N LEU A 41 -8.30 -21.13 5.36
CA LEU A 41 -7.08 -20.59 4.75
C LEU A 41 -6.77 -19.18 5.28
N PHE A 42 -7.78 -18.31 5.35
CA PHE A 42 -7.62 -16.94 5.83
C PHE A 42 -7.44 -16.84 7.35
N GLN A 43 -7.84 -17.87 8.12
CA GLN A 43 -7.54 -18.00 9.54
C GLN A 43 -6.15 -18.59 9.83
N ASN A 44 -5.46 -19.14 8.83
CA ASN A 44 -4.12 -19.66 9.01
C ASN A 44 -3.14 -18.51 9.27
N GLN A 45 -2.53 -18.50 10.45
CA GLN A 45 -1.64 -17.42 10.92
C GLN A 45 -0.47 -17.15 9.95
N LEU A 46 0.10 -18.18 9.32
CA LEU A 46 1.21 -18.02 8.38
C LEU A 46 0.72 -17.40 7.07
N PHE A 47 -0.41 -17.87 6.54
CA PHE A 47 -1.00 -17.31 5.33
C PHE A 47 -1.44 -15.86 5.54
N TYR A 48 -2.14 -15.60 6.65
CA TYR A 48 -2.54 -14.26 7.06
C TYR A 48 -1.33 -13.34 7.21
N GLY A 49 -0.27 -13.77 7.89
CA GLY A 49 0.93 -12.96 8.10
C GLY A 49 1.66 -12.62 6.79
N VAL A 50 1.87 -13.59 5.91
CA VAL A 50 2.53 -13.37 4.61
C VAL A 50 1.69 -12.49 3.70
N MET A 51 0.38 -12.75 3.62
CA MET A 51 -0.54 -11.94 2.82
C MET A 51 -0.63 -10.51 3.36
N TYR A 52 -0.74 -10.34 4.68
CA TYR A 52 -0.75 -9.05 5.34
C TYR A 52 0.52 -8.26 5.06
N PHE A 53 1.70 -8.85 5.25
CA PHE A 53 2.96 -8.20 4.96
C PHE A 53 3.05 -7.76 3.49
N THR A 54 2.74 -8.68 2.56
CA THR A 54 2.83 -8.39 1.12
C THR A 54 1.87 -7.28 0.69
N LEU A 55 0.63 -7.31 1.18
CA LEU A 55 -0.37 -6.29 0.86
C LEU A 55 0.00 -4.95 1.49
N VAL A 56 0.38 -4.91 2.76
CA VAL A 56 0.79 -3.66 3.43
C VAL A 56 2.00 -3.05 2.73
N PHE A 57 3.03 -3.84 2.44
CA PHE A 57 4.22 -3.38 1.71
C PHE A 57 3.84 -2.81 0.33
N GLY A 58 3.06 -3.58 -0.44
CA GLY A 58 2.64 -3.20 -1.79
C GLY A 58 1.76 -1.94 -1.80
N PHE A 59 0.76 -1.87 -0.92
CA PHE A 59 -0.11 -0.69 -0.82
C PHE A 59 0.61 0.53 -0.29
N THR A 60 1.59 0.37 0.62
CA THR A 60 2.39 1.49 1.12
C THR A 60 3.23 2.08 0.00
N TYR A 61 3.92 1.23 -0.77
CA TYR A 61 4.67 1.65 -1.94
C TYR A 61 3.78 2.34 -2.98
N PHE A 62 2.64 1.73 -3.32
CA PHE A 62 1.70 2.27 -4.31
C PHE A 62 1.09 3.59 -3.86
N TYR A 63 0.64 3.68 -2.59
CA TYR A 63 0.06 4.89 -2.03
C TYR A 63 1.05 6.05 -2.06
N THR A 64 2.31 5.80 -1.68
CA THR A 64 3.34 6.85 -1.74
C THR A 64 3.65 7.25 -3.18
N ALA A 65 3.75 6.30 -4.11
CA ALA A 65 4.02 6.61 -5.52
C ALA A 65 2.91 7.43 -6.19
N VAL A 66 1.64 7.19 -5.84
CA VAL A 66 0.49 7.91 -6.43
C VAL A 66 0.37 9.33 -5.89
N ILE A 67 0.60 9.51 -4.59
CA ILE A 67 0.43 10.83 -3.94
C ILE A 67 1.67 11.71 -4.15
N PHE A 68 2.84 11.10 -4.20
CA PHE A 68 4.09 11.83 -4.33
C PHE A 68 4.42 12.07 -5.80
N ASN A 69 4.18 13.30 -6.26
CA ASN A 69 4.60 13.76 -7.58
C ASN A 69 5.82 14.70 -7.41
N PRO A 70 7.06 14.21 -7.66
CA PRO A 70 8.29 14.99 -7.44
C PRO A 70 8.34 16.28 -8.25
N GLU A 71 7.80 16.26 -9.48
CA GLU A 71 7.77 17.40 -10.39
C GLU A 71 6.95 18.55 -9.81
N LYS A 72 5.72 18.25 -9.38
CA LYS A 72 4.84 19.24 -8.73
C LYS A 72 5.43 19.78 -7.43
N ILE A 73 6.15 18.95 -6.67
CA ILE A 73 6.78 19.39 -5.42
C ILE A 73 7.96 20.31 -5.71
N ALA A 74 8.81 19.97 -6.69
CA ALA A 74 9.92 20.81 -7.11
C ALA A 74 9.43 22.17 -7.66
N GLU A 75 8.36 22.18 -8.46
CA GLU A 75 7.76 23.40 -9.00
C GLU A 75 7.15 24.26 -7.88
N ASN A 76 6.39 23.65 -6.96
CA ASN A 76 5.81 24.37 -5.82
C ASN A 76 6.91 24.94 -4.90
N LEU A 77 8.00 24.20 -4.69
CA LEU A 77 9.15 24.67 -3.91
C LEU A 77 9.77 25.92 -4.54
N GLN A 78 9.97 25.91 -5.87
CA GLN A 78 10.48 27.06 -6.61
C GLN A 78 9.52 28.26 -6.56
N ARG A 79 8.20 28.02 -6.75
CA ARG A 79 7.17 29.07 -6.70
C ARG A 79 7.04 29.72 -5.31
N GLN A 80 7.36 28.98 -4.25
CA GLN A 80 7.40 29.48 -2.87
C GLN A 80 8.72 30.18 -2.53
N GLY A 81 9.66 30.31 -3.48
CA GLY A 81 10.98 30.89 -3.26
C GLY A 81 11.96 29.99 -2.50
N GLY A 82 11.59 28.72 -2.28
CA GLY A 82 12.46 27.71 -1.67
C GLY A 82 13.40 27.07 -2.69
N PHE A 83 14.56 26.63 -2.22
CA PHE A 83 15.51 25.85 -3.01
C PHE A 83 16.29 24.88 -2.11
N ILE A 84 16.78 23.79 -2.69
CA ILE A 84 17.63 22.83 -1.98
C ILE A 84 19.09 23.29 -2.13
N PRO A 85 19.82 23.60 -1.04
CA PRO A 85 21.22 24.00 -1.12
C PRO A 85 22.06 22.95 -1.86
N GLY A 86 22.84 23.40 -2.86
CA GLY A 86 23.69 22.52 -3.66
C GLY A 86 23.03 21.87 -4.88
N ILE A 87 21.72 22.08 -5.11
CA ILE A 87 21.01 21.55 -6.27
C ILE A 87 20.34 22.69 -7.05
N ARG A 88 20.47 22.70 -8.38
CA ARG A 88 19.88 23.75 -9.21
C ARG A 88 18.34 23.59 -9.25
N PRO A 89 17.56 24.67 -9.02
CA PRO A 89 16.10 24.61 -9.11
C PRO A 89 15.59 24.08 -10.45
N GLY A 90 14.46 23.38 -10.42
CA GLY A 90 13.84 22.73 -11.59
C GLY A 90 14.14 21.23 -11.64
N LYS A 91 14.55 20.73 -12.81
CA LYS A 91 14.70 19.29 -13.07
C LYS A 91 15.68 18.55 -12.15
N GLN A 92 16.76 19.20 -11.71
CA GLN A 92 17.71 18.56 -10.79
C GLN A 92 17.12 18.35 -9.38
N THR A 93 16.27 19.27 -8.93
CA THR A 93 15.52 19.12 -7.66
C THR A 93 14.53 17.96 -7.76
N GLU A 94 13.82 17.83 -8.88
CA GLU A 94 12.90 16.72 -9.13
C GLU A 94 13.59 15.36 -9.05
N GLU A 95 14.69 15.18 -9.80
CA GLU A 95 15.45 13.92 -9.83
C GLU A 95 15.99 13.55 -8.43
N TYR A 96 16.46 14.55 -7.68
CA TYR A 96 16.93 14.34 -6.30
C TYR A 96 15.80 13.90 -5.35
N LEU A 97 14.64 14.56 -5.44
CA LEU A 97 13.48 14.20 -4.63
C LEU A 97 12.98 12.80 -4.99
N GLN A 98 12.94 12.45 -6.26
CA GLN A 98 12.54 11.12 -6.72
C GLN A 98 13.45 10.02 -6.15
N GLN A 99 14.77 10.15 -6.29
CA GLN A 99 15.72 9.15 -5.79
C GLN A 99 15.67 8.99 -4.27
N THR A 100 15.59 10.10 -3.54
CA THR A 100 15.52 10.11 -2.07
C THR A 100 14.25 9.42 -1.59
N MET A 101 13.12 9.74 -2.22
CA MET A 101 11.82 9.13 -1.89
C MET A 101 11.78 7.64 -2.16
N THR A 102 12.27 7.19 -3.32
CA THR A 102 12.29 5.75 -3.63
C THR A 102 13.10 4.97 -2.58
N ARG A 103 14.23 5.51 -2.10
CA ARG A 103 15.01 4.87 -1.02
C ARG A 103 14.28 4.86 0.32
N ILE A 104 13.68 5.99 0.71
CA ILE A 104 12.95 6.09 1.99
C ILE A 104 11.74 5.15 1.99
N VAL A 105 10.97 5.12 0.89
CA VAL A 105 9.80 4.23 0.74
C VAL A 105 10.22 2.77 0.74
N PHE A 106 11.31 2.42 0.06
CA PHE A 106 11.79 1.03 0.02
C PHE A 106 12.25 0.52 1.40
N ILE A 107 12.81 1.38 2.25
CA ILE A 107 13.23 1.01 3.61
C ILE A 107 12.05 1.06 4.60
N GLY A 108 11.08 1.96 4.36
CA GLY A 108 9.96 2.21 5.26
C GLY A 108 8.71 1.34 5.02
N ALA A 109 8.55 0.76 3.83
CA ALA A 109 7.51 -0.22 3.52
C ALA A 109 7.92 -1.61 4.02
#